data_AF-A0AAU7XA43-F1
#
_entry.id   AF-A0AAU7XA43-F1
#
_cell.length_a   1.000
_cell.length_b   1.000
_cell.length_c   1.000
_cell.angle_alpha   90.00
_cell.angle_beta   90.00
_cell.angle_gamma   90.00
#
_symmetry.space_group_name_H-M   'P 1'
#
loop_
_entity.id
_entity.type
_entity.pdbx_description
1 polymer ?
#
loop_
_entity_poly.entity_id
_entity_poly.type
_entity_poly.pdbx_seq_one_letter_code
_entity_poly.pdbx_strand_id
1 'polypeptide(L)'
;MVTSGVCWAWLFDGFLGAELSPAAAFGSPVPFAIFRSGLLGMSMIRQAVILVGGFGTRLRALGLDCPKPLAEIAGRPFVEHVIRHLARFGVSEIVLVAGYKGDMVRDRYDGRTLFGAKLRVAIEAVPMGTGGALTVVDGLDDVFLVSNGDSLFDADLVGFLTKPLADCSAGRVLLREIEDGSRYGAVSVGPDGLVVAFDEKREGSGRQLINAGVYVLRRDAVAATIRNEPTSIERDVFPTWVADRRLEAVQAQGYFIDIGLPETFEQAGRELLSVVTAPAAFLDRDGVINVDADGYSHRPERLAFTPTAVEGIRQLNKAGFYVIVVTNQAGIAKGHYTEADMHDFHAEIQRRLMSQDAHIDAFYHCPYHPEGTVEVFREDHADRKPRPGMILRALADWPIRTEGSFLIGDRSSDLEAAAGAGLPGVLVTSDICDLKAVAESQILLQRG
;
A
#
# COMPACT_ATOMS: atom_id res chain seq x y z
N MET A 1 51.97 -27.65 1.61
CA MET A 1 53.41 -27.46 1.85
C MET A 1 53.60 -26.06 2.40
N VAL A 2 54.34 -25.97 3.50
CA VAL A 2 54.37 -24.89 4.50
C VAL A 2 55.17 -23.67 4.04
N THR A 3 54.77 -22.48 4.50
CA THR A 3 55.54 -21.29 4.95
C THR A 3 54.58 -20.08 4.79
N SER A 4 54.39 -19.11 5.67
CA SER A 4 55.03 -18.52 6.85
C SER A 4 53.92 -17.66 7.53
N GLY A 5 53.82 -17.38 8.82
CA GLY A 5 54.80 -17.26 9.89
C GLY A 5 54.91 -15.79 10.31
N VAL A 6 54.06 -15.30 11.24
CA VAL A 6 54.40 -14.25 12.22
C VAL A 6 53.56 -14.45 13.49
N CYS A 7 54.24 -14.43 14.62
CA CYS A 7 53.76 -14.63 15.99
C CYS A 7 54.04 -13.37 16.83
N TRP A 8 53.58 -13.42 18.09
CA TRP A 8 53.84 -12.56 19.25
C TRP A 8 52.86 -11.38 19.45
N ALA A 9 52.38 -11.01 20.63
CA ALA A 9 52.20 -11.64 21.95
C ALA A 9 51.72 -10.52 22.91
N TRP A 10 50.72 -10.81 23.75
CA TRP A 10 50.49 -10.33 25.13
C TRP A 10 50.50 -8.83 25.48
N LEU A 11 49.41 -8.37 26.12
CA LEU A 11 49.44 -7.67 27.42
C LEU A 11 48.12 -7.86 28.19
N PHE A 12 48.27 -7.95 29.50
CA PHE A 12 47.43 -8.56 30.54
C PHE A 12 46.40 -7.60 31.18
N ASP A 13 45.60 -8.21 32.09
CA ASP A 13 44.89 -7.65 33.27
C ASP A 13 43.49 -7.05 33.07
N GLY A 14 42.46 -7.43 33.81
CA GLY A 14 42.33 -8.47 34.83
C GLY A 14 40.87 -8.57 35.29
N PHE A 15 40.37 -9.79 35.50
CA PHE A 15 39.09 -10.05 36.14
C PHE A 15 39.29 -11.22 37.11
N LEU A 16 39.22 -10.93 38.40
CA LEU A 16 39.27 -11.91 39.48
C LEU A 16 38.05 -11.71 40.38
N GLY A 17 37.27 -12.78 40.52
CA GLY A 17 36.49 -13.10 41.71
C GLY A 17 35.07 -12.51 41.78
N ALA A 18 34.04 -13.35 41.67
CA ALA A 18 33.42 -13.97 42.85
C ALA A 18 32.17 -14.79 42.46
N GLU A 19 32.24 -16.07 42.82
CA GLU A 19 31.21 -17.01 43.30
C GLU A 19 29.71 -16.80 42.97
N LEU A 20 29.14 -17.86 42.38
CA LEU A 20 27.71 -18.12 42.24
C LEU A 20 27.12 -18.69 43.55
N SER A 21 26.00 -18.14 44.01
CA SER A 21 25.05 -18.81 44.90
C SER A 21 23.60 -18.47 44.48
N PRO A 22 22.64 -19.42 44.52
CA PRO A 22 21.28 -19.20 44.06
C PRO A 22 20.29 -18.99 45.23
N ALA A 23 19.50 -17.91 45.20
CA ALA A 23 18.08 -17.89 45.62
C ALA A 23 17.50 -16.47 45.69
N ALA A 24 16.23 -16.40 45.27
CA ALA A 24 15.16 -15.51 45.74
C ALA A 24 15.00 -14.09 45.14
N ALA A 25 13.91 -13.99 44.38
CA ALA A 25 12.78 -13.07 44.59
C ALA A 25 12.75 -11.71 43.87
N PHE A 26 11.72 -11.61 43.01
CA PHE A 26 10.79 -10.48 42.82
C PHE A 26 11.33 -9.06 42.60
N GLY A 27 11.02 -8.54 41.41
CA GLY A 27 10.64 -7.14 41.24
C GLY A 27 11.72 -6.21 40.68
N SER A 28 11.76 -6.08 39.35
CA SER A 28 12.05 -4.78 38.74
C SER A 28 11.39 -4.67 37.37
N PRO A 29 10.83 -3.51 37.00
CA PRO A 29 10.24 -3.29 35.69
C PRO A 29 11.36 -3.19 34.66
N VAL A 30 11.23 -3.97 33.57
CA VAL A 30 12.10 -3.84 32.40
C VAL A 30 12.00 -2.39 31.91
N PRO A 31 13.11 -1.65 31.74
CA PRO A 31 13.05 -0.28 31.27
C PRO A 31 12.52 -0.29 29.84
N PHE A 32 11.38 0.39 29.64
CA PHE A 32 10.89 0.80 28.34
C PHE A 32 11.94 1.73 27.73
N ALA A 33 12.93 1.16 27.02
CA ALA A 33 13.92 1.92 26.28
C ALA A 33 13.21 2.56 25.10
N ILE A 34 12.92 3.84 25.29
CA ILE A 34 12.28 4.76 24.38
C ILE A 34 13.10 4.84 23.06
N PHE A 35 12.64 4.13 22.02
CA PHE A 35 13.03 4.35 20.62
C PHE A 35 12.28 5.58 20.04
N ARG A 36 12.31 6.74 20.72
CA ARG A 36 11.55 7.93 20.28
C ARG A 36 12.22 8.78 19.20
N SER A 37 13.52 8.68 18.92
CA SER A 37 14.15 9.67 18.02
C SER A 37 14.14 9.33 16.52
N GLY A 38 13.72 8.11 16.12
CA GLY A 38 13.67 7.70 14.70
C GLY A 38 12.28 7.63 14.07
N LEU A 39 11.22 7.44 14.88
CA LEU A 39 9.84 7.22 14.40
C LEU A 39 9.00 8.49 14.27
N LEU A 40 9.45 9.62 14.84
CA LEU A 40 8.70 10.88 14.90
C LEU A 40 8.75 11.71 13.60
N GLY A 41 9.45 11.25 12.56
CA GLY A 41 9.61 11.98 11.29
C GLY A 41 9.20 11.23 10.02
N MET A 42 8.72 9.98 10.12
CA MET A 42 8.29 9.21 8.95
C MET A 42 6.81 9.48 8.67
N SER A 43 6.53 10.54 7.91
CA SER A 43 5.22 10.75 7.30
C SER A 43 5.11 9.81 6.10
N MET A 44 4.21 8.83 6.16
CA MET A 44 3.85 8.08 4.96
C MET A 44 3.12 9.00 3.99
N ILE A 45 3.32 8.74 2.69
CA ILE A 45 2.62 9.45 1.63
C ILE A 45 1.17 8.95 1.62
N ARG A 46 0.25 9.81 2.07
CA ARG A 46 -1.17 9.49 2.21
C ARG A 46 -2.01 9.98 1.03
N GLN A 47 -1.52 11.01 0.34
CA GLN A 47 -2.22 11.64 -0.78
C GLN A 47 -1.62 11.23 -2.13
N ALA A 48 -2.50 10.94 -3.09
CA ALA A 48 -2.15 10.73 -4.48
C ALA A 48 -2.98 11.57 -5.44
N VAL A 49 -2.38 11.90 -6.58
CA VAL A 49 -3.04 12.50 -7.74
C VAL A 49 -3.03 11.49 -8.87
N ILE A 50 -4.19 11.12 -9.39
CA ILE A 50 -4.30 10.24 -10.56
C ILE A 50 -4.70 11.09 -11.77
N LEU A 51 -3.90 11.02 -12.82
CA LEU A 51 -4.10 11.77 -14.05
C LEU A 51 -5.07 11.02 -14.98
N VAL A 52 -6.29 11.55 -15.13
CA VAL A 52 -7.42 10.92 -15.85
C VAL A 52 -7.76 11.65 -17.16
N GLY A 53 -7.02 12.70 -17.54
CA GLY A 53 -7.36 13.62 -18.63
C GLY A 53 -7.13 13.14 -20.07
N GLY A 54 -6.63 11.92 -20.30
CA GLY A 54 -6.26 11.43 -21.63
C GLY A 54 -7.43 11.36 -22.64
N PHE A 55 -7.27 11.98 -23.81
CA PHE A 55 -8.29 12.10 -24.86
C PHE A 55 -8.68 10.77 -25.56
N GLY A 56 -7.99 9.66 -25.25
CA GLY A 56 -8.34 8.30 -25.69
C GLY A 56 -8.52 8.12 -27.20
N THR A 57 -7.98 9.02 -28.04
CA THR A 57 -8.31 9.09 -29.48
C THR A 57 -8.01 7.79 -30.23
N ARG A 58 -6.96 7.07 -29.83
CA ARG A 58 -6.59 5.76 -30.40
C ARG A 58 -7.56 4.63 -30.03
N LEU A 59 -8.19 4.71 -28.86
CA LEU A 59 -9.19 3.73 -28.41
C LEU A 59 -10.60 4.04 -28.92
N ARG A 60 -10.85 5.21 -29.53
CA ARG A 60 -12.14 5.48 -30.20
C ARG A 60 -12.45 4.47 -31.31
N ALA A 61 -11.41 3.86 -31.90
CA ALA A 61 -11.56 2.77 -32.87
C ALA A 61 -12.26 1.54 -32.27
N LEU A 62 -12.24 1.37 -30.94
CA LEU A 62 -12.95 0.32 -30.21
C LEU A 62 -14.43 0.67 -29.91
N GLY A 63 -14.92 1.83 -30.36
CA GLY A 63 -16.30 2.26 -30.13
C GLY A 63 -16.61 2.71 -28.70
N LEU A 64 -15.59 2.90 -27.85
CA LEU A 64 -15.77 3.35 -26.47
C LEU A 64 -16.07 4.85 -26.42
N ASP A 65 -17.21 5.23 -25.85
CA ASP A 65 -17.62 6.63 -25.64
C ASP A 65 -17.40 7.11 -24.19
N CYS A 66 -16.26 6.74 -23.60
CA CYS A 66 -15.86 7.15 -22.25
C CYS A 66 -14.38 7.59 -22.22
N PRO A 67 -13.95 8.35 -21.19
CA PRO A 67 -12.53 8.54 -20.91
C PRO A 67 -11.81 7.20 -20.80
N LYS A 68 -10.56 7.12 -21.31
CA LYS A 68 -9.76 5.88 -21.32
C LYS A 68 -9.69 5.20 -19.94
N PRO A 69 -9.46 5.92 -18.82
CA PRO A 69 -9.44 5.30 -17.49
C PRO A 69 -10.81 4.77 -17.00
N LEU A 70 -11.92 5.19 -17.63
CA LEU A 70 -13.25 4.67 -17.34
C LEU A 70 -13.61 3.43 -18.16
N ALA A 71 -12.79 3.05 -19.13
CA ALA A 71 -13.02 1.85 -19.93
C ALA A 71 -13.00 0.61 -19.01
N GLU A 72 -13.99 -0.26 -19.17
CA GLU A 72 -14.13 -1.45 -18.33
C GLU A 72 -13.14 -2.54 -18.76
N ILE A 73 -12.38 -3.02 -17.78
CA ILE A 73 -11.47 -4.16 -17.91
C ILE A 73 -11.72 -5.03 -16.68
N ALA A 74 -11.80 -6.35 -16.85
CA ALA A 74 -12.00 -7.25 -15.71
C ALA A 74 -13.26 -6.94 -14.86
N GLY A 75 -14.31 -6.41 -15.49
CA GLY A 75 -15.59 -6.08 -14.83
C GLY A 75 -15.60 -4.78 -14.02
N ARG A 76 -14.56 -3.94 -14.11
CA ARG A 76 -14.48 -2.63 -13.43
C ARG A 76 -13.85 -1.57 -14.33
N PRO A 77 -14.13 -0.27 -14.15
CA PRO A 77 -13.37 0.80 -14.78
C PRO A 77 -11.88 0.67 -14.46
N PHE A 78 -11.01 0.83 -15.46
CA PHE A 78 -9.57 0.63 -15.30
C PHE A 78 -8.96 1.44 -14.14
N VAL A 79 -9.40 2.69 -13.96
CA VAL A 79 -8.94 3.57 -12.87
C VAL A 79 -9.23 2.98 -11.49
N GLU A 80 -10.27 2.17 -11.31
CA GLU A 80 -10.57 1.52 -10.03
C GLU A 80 -9.48 0.49 -9.66
N HIS A 81 -8.81 -0.13 -10.64
CA HIS A 81 -7.65 -0.99 -10.37
C HIS A 81 -6.45 -0.19 -9.88
N VAL A 82 -6.22 1.00 -10.44
CA VAL A 82 -5.16 1.92 -10.00
C VAL A 82 -5.46 2.43 -8.58
N ILE A 83 -6.69 2.89 -8.33
CA ILE A 83 -7.15 3.35 -7.01
C ILE A 83 -6.96 2.24 -5.98
N ARG A 84 -7.42 1.02 -6.26
CA ARG A 84 -7.27 -0.14 -5.35
C ARG A 84 -5.82 -0.44 -5.06
N HIS A 85 -4.97 -0.43 -6.09
CA HIS A 85 -3.54 -0.69 -5.94
C HIS A 85 -2.86 0.40 -5.08
N LEU A 86 -3.19 1.67 -5.22
CA LEU A 86 -2.62 2.72 -4.37
C LEU A 86 -3.17 2.64 -2.94
N ALA A 87 -4.48 2.41 -2.78
CA ALA A 87 -5.15 2.34 -1.48
C ALA A 87 -4.60 1.21 -0.60
N ARG A 88 -4.26 0.05 -1.19
CA ARG A 88 -3.68 -1.09 -0.47
C ARG A 88 -2.34 -0.76 0.20
N PHE A 89 -1.63 0.27 -0.28
CA PHE A 89 -0.38 0.76 0.29
C PHE A 89 -0.56 2.05 1.11
N GLY A 90 -1.74 2.25 1.69
CA GLY A 90 -1.98 3.32 2.67
C GLY A 90 -2.29 4.71 2.08
N VAL A 91 -2.43 4.82 0.75
CA VAL A 91 -2.95 6.05 0.13
C VAL A 91 -4.44 6.18 0.46
N SER A 92 -4.79 7.17 1.27
CA SER A 92 -6.14 7.36 1.82
C SER A 92 -6.87 8.56 1.22
N GLU A 93 -6.16 9.42 0.49
CA GLU A 93 -6.74 10.56 -0.20
C GLU A 93 -6.28 10.56 -1.66
N ILE A 94 -7.23 10.54 -2.59
CA ILE A 94 -6.94 10.46 -4.02
C ILE A 94 -7.68 11.56 -4.75
N VAL A 95 -6.94 12.37 -5.50
CA VAL A 95 -7.49 13.38 -6.39
C VAL A 95 -7.40 12.88 -7.83
N LEU A 96 -8.55 12.68 -8.46
CA LEU A 96 -8.64 12.35 -9.89
C LEU A 96 -8.66 13.65 -10.69
N VAL A 97 -7.63 13.90 -11.48
CA VAL A 97 -7.58 15.08 -12.36
C VAL A 97 -8.12 14.71 -13.73
N ALA A 98 -9.31 15.20 -14.04
CA ALA A 98 -10.06 14.82 -15.23
C ALA A 98 -10.16 15.99 -16.22
N GLY A 99 -9.92 15.69 -17.50
CA GLY A 99 -10.06 16.63 -18.61
C GLY A 99 -11.26 16.27 -19.49
N TYR A 100 -11.00 15.58 -20.62
CA TYR A 100 -12.04 15.14 -21.55
C TYR A 100 -13.15 14.34 -20.85
N LYS A 101 -14.42 14.77 -21.02
CA LYS A 101 -15.60 14.22 -20.33
C LYS A 101 -15.43 14.12 -18.81
N GLY A 102 -14.77 15.10 -18.20
CA GLY A 102 -14.54 15.15 -16.75
C GLY A 102 -15.81 15.04 -15.90
N ASP A 103 -16.96 15.49 -16.42
CA ASP A 103 -18.26 15.33 -15.75
C ASP A 103 -18.59 13.87 -15.45
N MET A 104 -18.28 12.92 -16.36
CA MET A 104 -18.51 11.49 -16.12
C MET A 104 -17.66 10.96 -14.96
N VAL A 105 -16.42 11.46 -14.83
CA VAL A 105 -15.50 11.07 -13.75
C VAL A 105 -16.00 11.66 -12.43
N ARG A 106 -16.41 12.94 -12.44
CA ARG A 106 -16.96 13.64 -11.27
C ARG A 106 -18.22 12.96 -10.74
N ASP A 107 -19.21 12.72 -11.60
CA ASP A 107 -20.48 12.13 -11.21
C ASP A 107 -20.30 10.72 -10.60
N ARG A 108 -19.29 9.99 -11.11
CA ARG A 108 -18.98 8.64 -10.64
C ARG A 108 -18.19 8.61 -9.33
N TYR A 109 -17.25 9.51 -9.10
CA TYR A 109 -16.26 9.35 -8.01
C TYR A 109 -16.17 10.49 -7.01
N ASP A 110 -16.61 11.70 -7.34
CA ASP A 110 -16.40 12.86 -6.47
C ASP A 110 -17.13 12.68 -5.13
N GLY A 111 -16.40 12.93 -4.02
CA GLY A 111 -16.91 12.78 -2.66
C GLY A 111 -17.14 11.33 -2.21
N ARG A 112 -16.76 10.33 -3.00
CA ARG A 112 -16.93 8.91 -2.64
C ARG A 112 -15.72 8.34 -1.93
N THR A 113 -15.91 7.21 -1.25
CA THR A 113 -14.83 6.40 -0.70
C THR A 113 -14.81 5.04 -1.39
N LEU A 114 -13.70 4.70 -2.03
CA LEU A 114 -13.48 3.40 -2.67
C LEU A 114 -12.24 2.74 -2.06
N PHE A 115 -12.33 1.47 -1.71
CA PHE A 115 -11.22 0.68 -1.14
C PHE A 115 -10.55 1.35 0.08
N GLY A 116 -11.28 2.16 0.84
CA GLY A 116 -10.78 2.91 1.99
C GLY A 116 -10.18 4.28 1.68
N ALA A 117 -10.03 4.66 0.40
CA ALA A 117 -9.52 5.95 -0.03
C ALA A 117 -10.67 6.93 -0.33
N LYS A 118 -10.58 8.16 0.20
CA LYS A 118 -11.47 9.27 -0.12
C LYS A 118 -11.08 9.85 -1.47
N LEU A 119 -12.07 9.97 -2.37
CA LEU A 119 -11.88 10.45 -3.71
C LEU A 119 -12.41 11.88 -3.86
N ARG A 120 -11.65 12.71 -4.54
CA ARG A 120 -12.07 14.01 -5.04
C ARG A 120 -11.75 14.12 -6.52
N VAL A 121 -12.57 14.83 -7.28
CA VAL A 121 -12.32 15.08 -8.70
C VAL A 121 -12.01 16.55 -8.93
N ALA A 122 -10.88 16.81 -9.58
CA ALA A 122 -10.52 18.13 -10.09
C ALA A 122 -10.72 18.13 -11.61
N ILE A 123 -11.47 19.10 -12.14
CA ILE A 123 -11.73 19.20 -13.58
C ILE A 123 -10.80 20.24 -14.19
N GLU A 124 -10.06 19.84 -15.21
CA GLU A 124 -9.26 20.74 -16.03
C GLU A 124 -10.17 21.42 -17.07
N ALA A 125 -10.22 22.76 -17.08
CA ALA A 125 -11.02 23.50 -18.05
C ALA A 125 -10.46 23.39 -19.48
N VAL A 126 -9.14 23.28 -19.61
CA VAL A 126 -8.40 23.08 -20.86
C VAL A 126 -7.37 21.98 -20.64
N PRO A 127 -6.94 21.23 -21.68
CA PRO A 127 -5.91 20.20 -21.49
C PRO A 127 -4.58 20.82 -21.05
N MET A 128 -4.20 20.63 -19.77
CA MET A 128 -2.99 21.21 -19.18
C MET A 128 -1.76 20.29 -19.25
N GLY A 129 -1.91 19.09 -19.81
CA GLY A 129 -0.84 18.08 -19.82
C GLY A 129 -0.57 17.49 -18.42
N THR A 130 0.31 16.49 -18.34
CA THR A 130 0.55 15.73 -17.10
C THR A 130 1.08 16.59 -15.95
N GLY A 131 1.84 17.64 -16.26
CA GLY A 131 2.43 18.56 -15.29
C GLY A 131 1.49 19.69 -14.92
N GLY A 132 0.91 20.35 -15.93
CA GLY A 132 -0.03 21.45 -15.69
C GLY A 132 -1.28 21.01 -14.93
N ALA A 133 -1.70 19.74 -15.09
CA ALA A 133 -2.75 19.09 -14.30
C ALA A 133 -2.52 19.17 -12.78
N LEU A 134 -1.27 19.24 -12.31
CA LEU A 134 -1.00 19.35 -10.88
C LEU A 134 -1.36 20.74 -10.33
N THR A 135 -1.41 21.77 -11.18
CA THR A 135 -1.73 23.14 -10.77
C THR A 135 -3.20 23.37 -10.48
N VAL A 136 -4.08 22.46 -10.95
CA VAL A 136 -5.53 22.52 -10.66
C VAL A 136 -5.91 21.83 -9.35
N VAL A 137 -4.94 21.19 -8.68
CA VAL A 137 -5.19 20.45 -7.44
C VAL A 137 -4.93 21.35 -6.23
N ASP A 138 -5.99 21.80 -5.59
CA ASP A 138 -5.89 22.46 -4.29
C ASP A 138 -5.54 21.47 -3.18
N GLY A 139 -4.79 21.94 -2.17
CA GLY A 139 -4.53 21.17 -0.95
C GLY A 139 -3.58 19.99 -1.15
N LEU A 140 -2.60 20.09 -2.06
CA LEU A 140 -1.55 19.07 -2.18
C LEU A 140 -0.74 18.97 -0.88
N ASP A 141 -0.45 17.76 -0.43
CA ASP A 141 0.51 17.50 0.66
C ASP A 141 1.92 17.98 0.28
N ASP A 142 2.79 18.20 1.27
CA ASP A 142 4.19 18.60 1.02
C ASP A 142 4.93 17.58 0.13
N VAL A 143 4.61 16.30 0.31
CA VAL A 143 5.05 15.18 -0.52
C VAL A 143 3.84 14.33 -0.86
N PHE A 144 3.60 14.12 -2.15
CA PHE A 144 2.43 13.40 -2.65
C PHE A 144 2.82 12.47 -3.79
N LEU A 145 2.00 11.44 -4.03
CA LEU A 145 2.16 10.53 -5.16
C LEU A 145 1.42 11.07 -6.40
N VAL A 146 1.98 10.86 -7.58
CA VAL A 146 1.31 11.08 -8.86
C VAL A 146 1.30 9.76 -9.63
N SER A 147 0.17 9.39 -10.23
CA SER A 147 0.03 8.20 -11.05
C SER A 147 -0.73 8.49 -12.33
N ASN A 148 -0.30 7.90 -13.44
CA ASN A 148 -1.05 7.91 -14.68
C ASN A 148 -2.29 7.01 -14.52
N GLY A 149 -3.48 7.52 -14.81
CA GLY A 149 -4.74 6.77 -14.64
C GLY A 149 -4.97 5.70 -15.70
N ASP A 150 -4.05 5.54 -16.64
CA ASP A 150 -4.16 4.67 -17.80
C ASP A 150 -3.03 3.64 -17.91
N SER A 151 -2.20 3.59 -16.87
CA SER A 151 -1.19 2.57 -16.63
C SER A 151 -1.42 1.96 -15.25
N LEU A 152 -1.24 0.64 -15.14
CA LEU A 152 -1.19 -0.05 -13.86
C LEU A 152 0.17 -0.70 -13.74
N PHE A 153 0.89 -0.36 -12.67
CA PHE A 153 2.07 -1.09 -12.24
C PHE A 153 1.79 -1.77 -10.90
N ASP A 154 1.43 -3.06 -10.93
CA ASP A 154 1.15 -3.84 -9.72
C ASP A 154 2.46 -4.31 -9.08
N ALA A 155 3.15 -3.37 -8.43
CA ALA A 155 4.41 -3.56 -7.73
C ALA A 155 4.25 -3.34 -6.22
N ASP A 156 5.19 -3.85 -5.43
CA ASP A 156 5.27 -3.48 -4.01
C ASP A 156 5.71 -2.02 -3.86
N LEU A 157 4.83 -1.19 -3.29
CA LEU A 157 5.08 0.24 -3.09
C LEU A 157 5.54 0.59 -1.67
N VAL A 158 5.69 -0.36 -0.75
CA VAL A 158 6.03 -0.07 0.65
C VAL A 158 7.33 0.73 0.74
N GLY A 159 8.41 0.25 0.14
CA GLY A 159 9.70 0.95 0.11
C GLY A 159 9.64 2.27 -0.67
N PHE A 160 8.80 2.35 -1.71
CA PHE A 160 8.66 3.55 -2.54
C PHE A 160 7.99 4.70 -1.78
N LEU A 161 6.97 4.40 -0.97
CA LEU A 161 6.16 5.37 -0.22
C LEU A 161 6.70 5.74 1.15
N THR A 162 7.49 4.87 1.77
CA THR A 162 7.98 5.07 3.14
C THR A 162 9.37 5.68 3.22
N LYS A 163 10.21 5.47 2.20
CA LYS A 163 11.57 6.00 2.18
C LYS A 163 11.52 7.52 1.94
N PRO A 164 12.00 8.36 2.87
CA PRO A 164 12.03 9.81 2.69
C PRO A 164 12.81 10.20 1.42
N LEU A 165 12.39 11.30 0.79
CA LEU A 165 13.17 11.93 -0.28
C LEU A 165 14.40 12.61 0.32
N ALA A 166 15.54 12.57 -0.37
CA ALA A 166 16.70 13.35 0.03
C ALA A 166 16.38 14.86 0.01
N ASP A 167 17.03 15.66 0.87
CA ASP A 167 16.67 17.09 1.04
C ASP A 167 16.73 17.91 -0.25
N CYS A 168 17.66 17.61 -1.15
CA CYS A 168 17.79 18.26 -2.45
C CYS A 168 16.84 17.70 -3.54
N SER A 169 16.20 16.56 -3.27
CA SER A 169 15.39 15.83 -4.23
C SER A 169 14.07 16.56 -4.48
N ALA A 170 13.74 16.75 -5.76
CA ALA A 170 12.45 17.25 -6.21
C ALA A 170 11.40 16.13 -6.25
N GLY A 171 11.84 14.89 -6.40
CA GLY A 171 10.96 13.73 -6.46
C GLY A 171 11.69 12.45 -6.80
N ARG A 172 10.91 11.38 -6.90
CA ARG A 172 11.37 10.03 -7.21
C ARG A 172 10.44 9.38 -8.22
N VAL A 173 11.02 8.70 -9.20
CA VAL A 173 10.27 7.96 -10.23
C VAL A 173 10.33 6.46 -9.98
N LEU A 174 9.21 5.78 -10.21
CA LEU A 174 9.14 4.33 -10.17
C LEU A 174 9.43 3.76 -11.57
N LEU A 175 10.38 2.84 -11.64
CA LEU A 175 10.86 2.24 -12.88
C LEU A 175 10.55 0.75 -12.93
N ARG A 176 10.20 0.28 -14.12
CA ARG A 176 9.99 -1.13 -14.45
C ARG A 176 11.06 -1.59 -15.42
N GLU A 177 11.73 -2.70 -15.12
CA GLU A 177 12.56 -3.39 -16.10
C GLU A 177 11.71 -4.26 -17.02
N ILE A 178 11.90 -4.13 -18.32
CA ILE A 178 11.24 -4.94 -19.34
C ILE A 178 12.27 -5.53 -20.31
N GLU A 179 11.98 -6.71 -20.85
CA GLU A 179 12.89 -7.43 -21.76
C GLU A 179 12.85 -6.89 -23.19
N ASP A 180 11.69 -6.45 -23.66
CA ASP A 180 11.51 -5.77 -24.95
C ASP A 180 10.84 -4.42 -24.73
N GLY A 181 11.67 -3.38 -24.66
CA GLY A 181 11.22 -2.02 -24.45
C GLY A 181 11.17 -1.14 -25.70
N SER A 182 11.25 -1.73 -26.88
CA SER A 182 11.15 -1.02 -28.18
C SER A 182 9.97 -0.04 -28.26
N ARG A 183 8.90 -0.27 -27.49
CA ARG A 183 7.68 0.55 -27.46
C ARG A 183 7.73 1.75 -26.50
N TYR A 184 8.67 1.81 -25.57
CA TYR A 184 8.74 2.76 -24.47
C TYR A 184 10.06 3.56 -24.47
N GLY A 185 10.05 4.75 -23.87
CA GLY A 185 11.30 5.48 -23.60
C GLY A 185 12.11 4.77 -22.52
N ALA A 186 13.43 4.75 -22.67
CA ALA A 186 14.34 4.14 -21.71
C ALA A 186 14.78 5.16 -20.65
N VAL A 187 14.99 4.71 -19.42
CA VAL A 187 15.49 5.54 -18.32
C VAL A 187 16.85 5.04 -17.90
N SER A 188 17.84 5.92 -17.95
CA SER A 188 19.20 5.63 -17.48
C SER A 188 19.35 6.05 -16.02
N VAL A 189 19.90 5.18 -15.18
CA VAL A 189 20.07 5.42 -13.73
C VAL A 189 21.55 5.35 -13.36
N GLY A 190 22.01 6.33 -12.58
CA GLY A 190 23.38 6.40 -12.08
C GLY A 190 23.63 5.49 -10.89
N PRO A 191 24.89 5.21 -10.53
CA PRO A 191 25.24 4.38 -9.36
C PRO A 191 24.83 5.00 -8.01
N ASP A 192 24.51 6.29 -8.00
CA ASP A 192 23.98 7.06 -6.88
C ASP A 192 22.45 6.93 -6.71
N GLY A 193 21.79 6.18 -7.60
CA GLY A 193 20.34 6.00 -7.59
C GLY A 193 19.56 7.19 -8.16
N LEU A 194 20.22 8.10 -8.89
CA LEU A 194 19.58 9.23 -9.56
C LEU A 194 19.30 8.92 -11.03
N VAL A 195 18.25 9.51 -11.56
CA VAL A 195 17.99 9.47 -13.02
C VAL A 195 19.05 10.32 -13.72
N VAL A 196 19.66 9.75 -14.76
CA VAL A 196 20.70 10.40 -15.58
C VAL A 196 20.12 10.91 -16.90
N ALA A 197 19.20 10.17 -17.50
CA ALA A 197 18.57 10.55 -18.76
C ALA A 197 17.23 9.85 -18.96
N PHE A 198 16.32 10.53 -19.68
CA PHE A 198 15.17 9.92 -20.35
C PHE A 198 15.49 9.86 -21.84
N ASP A 199 15.69 8.66 -22.35
CA ASP A 199 15.95 8.41 -23.75
C ASP A 199 14.63 8.15 -24.48
N GLU A 200 14.44 8.77 -25.66
CA GLU A 200 13.34 8.42 -26.54
C GLU A 200 13.44 6.95 -26.98
N LYS A 201 12.34 6.42 -27.55
CA LYS A 201 12.24 5.03 -27.99
C LYS A 201 13.45 4.65 -28.85
N ARG A 202 14.27 3.73 -28.34
CA ARG A 202 15.39 3.18 -29.10
C ARG A 202 14.89 1.94 -29.85
N GLU A 203 15.13 1.88 -31.15
CA GLU A 203 15.00 0.64 -31.90
C GLU A 203 16.11 -0.31 -31.42
N GLY A 204 15.76 -1.26 -30.55
CA GLY A 204 16.72 -2.22 -30.01
C GLY A 204 16.04 -3.29 -29.15
N SER A 205 16.41 -4.55 -29.38
CA SER A 205 16.00 -5.69 -28.55
C SER A 205 16.96 -5.79 -27.37
N GLY A 206 16.56 -5.29 -26.20
CA GLY A 206 17.36 -5.37 -24.99
C GLY A 206 16.58 -5.00 -23.74
N ARG A 207 17.04 -5.54 -22.60
CA ARG A 207 16.51 -5.16 -21.29
C ARG A 207 16.70 -3.66 -21.07
N GLN A 208 15.63 -2.99 -20.69
CA GLN A 208 15.68 -1.57 -20.36
C GLN A 208 14.72 -1.23 -19.22
N LEU A 209 15.08 -0.17 -18.48
CA LEU A 209 14.20 0.44 -17.50
C LEU A 209 13.26 1.41 -18.20
N ILE A 210 11.98 1.32 -17.90
CA ILE A 210 10.95 2.24 -18.38
C ILE A 210 10.33 2.99 -17.21
N ASN A 211 9.85 4.19 -17.49
CA ASN A 211 9.04 4.97 -16.57
C ASN A 211 7.67 4.28 -16.41
N ALA A 212 7.31 3.91 -15.18
CA ALA A 212 6.06 3.21 -14.89
C ALA A 212 4.82 4.14 -14.77
N GLY A 213 4.99 5.45 -14.95
CA GLY A 213 3.91 6.41 -14.78
C GLY A 213 3.53 6.66 -13.32
N VAL A 214 4.44 6.40 -12.38
CA VAL A 214 4.22 6.58 -10.94
C VAL A 214 5.38 7.34 -10.32
N TYR A 215 5.06 8.42 -9.59
CA TYR A 215 6.02 9.40 -9.09
C TYR A 215 5.70 9.77 -7.65
N VAL A 216 6.72 10.10 -6.87
CA VAL A 216 6.59 10.82 -5.59
C VAL A 216 7.22 12.18 -5.78
N LEU A 217 6.47 13.26 -5.56
CA LEU A 217 6.90 14.62 -5.86
C LEU A 217 6.82 15.52 -4.61
N ARG A 218 7.73 16.49 -4.52
CA ARG A 218 7.60 17.59 -3.55
C ARG A 218 6.78 18.73 -4.13
N ARG A 219 5.86 19.26 -3.33
CA ARG A 219 4.99 20.38 -3.71
C ARG A 219 5.76 21.66 -4.01
N ASP A 220 6.82 21.95 -3.26
CA ASP A 220 7.66 23.13 -3.46
C ASP A 220 8.42 23.08 -4.79
N ALA A 221 8.95 21.92 -5.16
CA ALA A 221 9.62 21.69 -6.43
C ALA A 221 8.63 21.80 -7.60
N VAL A 222 7.43 21.23 -7.46
CA VAL A 222 6.34 21.39 -8.44
C VAL A 222 5.99 22.87 -8.62
N ALA A 223 5.76 23.62 -7.54
CA ALA A 223 5.42 25.05 -7.60
C ALA A 223 6.56 25.92 -8.17
N ALA A 224 7.81 25.52 -7.97
CA ALA A 224 8.97 26.23 -8.51
C ALA A 224 9.11 26.06 -10.03
N THR A 225 8.81 24.86 -10.55
CA THR A 225 9.08 24.49 -11.95
C THR A 225 7.85 24.54 -12.85
N ILE A 226 6.68 24.13 -12.36
CA ILE A 226 5.45 24.03 -13.16
C ILE A 226 4.63 25.32 -13.02
N ARG A 227 4.27 25.93 -14.15
CA ARG A 227 3.37 27.07 -14.23
C ARG A 227 1.97 26.62 -14.64
N ASN A 228 0.99 27.50 -14.48
CA ASN A 228 -0.38 27.26 -14.91
C ASN A 228 -0.50 27.39 -16.44
N GLU A 229 0.14 26.48 -17.14
CA GLU A 229 0.16 26.37 -18.59
C GLU A 229 0.33 24.91 -19.03
N PRO A 230 -0.04 24.54 -20.27
CA PRO A 230 0.11 23.17 -20.77
C PRO A 230 1.56 22.67 -20.66
N THR A 231 1.79 21.70 -19.77
CA THR A 231 3.11 21.20 -19.40
C THR A 231 3.07 19.68 -19.23
N SER A 232 4.05 18.95 -19.77
CA SER A 232 4.27 17.53 -19.51
C SER A 232 5.38 17.34 -18.47
N ILE A 233 5.11 16.53 -17.44
CA ILE A 233 6.11 16.20 -16.42
C ILE A 233 7.35 15.59 -17.09
N GLU A 234 7.13 14.63 -17.97
CA GLU A 234 8.20 13.81 -18.54
C GLU A 234 9.06 14.57 -19.54
N ARG A 235 8.46 15.45 -20.34
CA ARG A 235 9.17 16.17 -21.40
C ARG A 235 9.69 17.54 -20.97
N ASP A 236 8.98 18.23 -20.10
CA ASP A 236 9.25 19.64 -19.80
C ASP A 236 9.85 19.85 -18.40
N VAL A 237 9.55 18.96 -17.44
CA VAL A 237 9.95 19.11 -16.03
C VAL A 237 11.13 18.22 -15.67
N PHE A 238 11.01 16.91 -15.91
CA PHE A 238 12.03 15.93 -15.55
C PHE A 238 13.41 16.21 -16.14
N PRO A 239 13.58 16.66 -17.41
CA PRO A 239 14.91 16.97 -17.93
C PRO A 239 15.64 18.03 -17.10
N THR A 240 14.91 19.04 -16.58
CA THR A 240 15.47 20.08 -15.71
C THR A 240 15.91 19.48 -14.37
N TRP A 241 15.05 18.66 -13.74
CA TRP A 241 15.39 18.04 -12.45
C TRP A 241 16.50 16.99 -12.57
N VAL A 242 16.61 16.32 -13.72
CA VAL A 242 17.72 15.41 -14.03
C VAL A 242 19.03 16.19 -14.17
N ALA A 243 19.03 17.30 -14.91
CA ALA A 243 20.20 18.17 -15.05
C ALA A 243 20.67 18.71 -13.69
N ASP A 244 19.73 19.05 -12.80
CA ASP A 244 20.00 19.51 -11.44
C ASP A 244 20.34 18.37 -10.45
N ARG A 245 20.28 17.11 -10.88
CA ARG A 245 20.49 15.91 -10.04
C ARG A 245 19.53 15.81 -8.85
N ARG A 246 18.26 16.13 -9.09
CA ARG A 246 17.16 16.19 -8.10
C ARG A 246 16.10 15.12 -8.29
N LEU A 247 16.31 14.17 -9.20
CA LEU A 247 15.34 13.12 -9.50
C LEU A 247 15.89 11.74 -9.12
N GLU A 248 15.33 11.14 -8.08
CA GLU A 248 15.67 9.80 -7.63
C GLU A 248 14.98 8.73 -8.49
N ALA A 249 15.59 7.56 -8.62
CA ALA A 249 15.02 6.40 -9.28
C ALA A 249 14.83 5.24 -8.28
N VAL A 250 13.68 4.57 -8.35
CA VAL A 250 13.47 3.29 -7.67
C VAL A 250 12.98 2.28 -8.68
N GLN A 251 13.70 1.17 -8.80
CA GLN A 251 13.29 0.04 -9.61
C GLN A 251 12.39 -0.89 -8.80
N ALA A 252 11.32 -1.34 -9.42
CA ALA A 252 10.47 -2.38 -8.86
C ALA A 252 10.19 -3.49 -9.89
N GLN A 253 9.71 -4.61 -9.37
CA GLN A 253 9.23 -5.74 -10.16
C GLN A 253 7.72 -5.86 -9.96
N GLY A 254 7.02 -6.33 -10.98
CA GLY A 254 5.56 -6.43 -10.94
C GLY A 254 4.95 -6.45 -12.33
N TYR A 255 3.65 -6.67 -12.39
CA TYR A 255 2.92 -6.60 -13.65
C TYR A 255 2.72 -5.15 -14.07
N PHE A 256 3.03 -4.85 -15.32
CA PHE A 256 2.88 -3.51 -15.88
C PHE A 256 2.04 -3.57 -17.15
N ILE A 257 1.03 -2.71 -17.25
CA ILE A 257 0.22 -2.55 -18.45
C ILE A 257 -0.17 -1.09 -18.64
N ASP A 258 0.03 -0.57 -19.87
CA ASP A 258 -0.52 0.70 -20.33
C ASP A 258 -1.61 0.39 -21.35
N ILE A 259 -2.84 0.81 -21.09
CA ILE A 259 -4.01 0.48 -21.92
C ILE A 259 -4.19 1.41 -23.14
N GLY A 260 -3.12 2.09 -23.59
CA GLY A 260 -3.13 3.20 -24.58
C GLY A 260 -3.31 2.85 -26.02
N LEU A 261 -3.22 1.56 -26.35
CA LEU A 261 -3.40 1.03 -27.68
C LEU A 261 -4.48 -0.07 -27.63
N PRO A 262 -5.22 -0.29 -28.73
CA PRO A 262 -6.20 -1.36 -28.80
C PRO A 262 -5.63 -2.72 -28.37
N GLU A 263 -4.42 -3.05 -28.80
CA GLU A 263 -3.79 -4.33 -28.52
C GLU A 263 -3.45 -4.50 -27.03
N THR A 264 -3.00 -3.43 -26.36
CA THR A 264 -2.69 -3.46 -24.92
C THR A 264 -3.94 -3.38 -24.05
N PHE A 265 -5.00 -2.72 -24.54
CA PHE A 265 -6.32 -2.77 -23.93
C PHE A 265 -6.89 -4.19 -23.92
N GLU A 266 -6.86 -4.89 -25.06
CA GLU A 266 -7.29 -6.29 -25.13
C GLU A 266 -6.38 -7.21 -24.31
N GLN A 267 -5.06 -6.94 -24.29
CA GLN A 267 -4.11 -7.66 -23.44
C GLN A 267 -4.49 -7.55 -21.97
N ALA A 268 -4.77 -6.33 -21.48
CA ALA A 268 -5.23 -6.11 -20.12
C ALA A 268 -6.50 -6.91 -19.81
N GLY A 269 -7.46 -6.96 -20.76
CA GLY A 269 -8.67 -7.77 -20.61
C GLY A 269 -8.43 -9.27 -20.43
N ARG A 270 -7.38 -9.82 -21.04
CA ARG A 270 -7.02 -11.25 -20.93
C ARG A 270 -6.20 -11.56 -19.66
N GLU A 271 -5.29 -10.67 -19.29
CA GLU A 271 -4.25 -10.97 -18.31
C GLU A 271 -4.57 -10.45 -16.91
N LEU A 272 -5.22 -9.29 -16.79
CA LEU A 272 -5.27 -8.53 -15.55
C LEU A 272 -5.78 -9.36 -14.38
N LEU A 273 -6.94 -10.01 -14.51
CA LEU A 273 -7.49 -10.87 -13.45
C LEU A 273 -6.56 -12.02 -13.09
N SER A 274 -5.97 -12.70 -14.08
CA SER A 274 -5.08 -13.84 -13.80
C SER A 274 -3.83 -13.43 -13.02
N VAL A 275 -3.38 -12.18 -13.20
CA VAL A 275 -2.21 -11.62 -12.53
C VAL A 275 -2.56 -11.15 -11.13
N VAL A 276 -3.62 -10.37 -10.98
CA VAL A 276 -3.96 -9.73 -9.70
C VAL A 276 -4.73 -10.67 -8.77
N THR A 277 -5.20 -11.81 -9.26
CA THR A 277 -5.93 -12.78 -8.42
C THR A 277 -4.98 -13.55 -7.52
N ALA A 278 -5.18 -13.44 -6.21
CA ALA A 278 -4.31 -14.04 -5.22
C ALA A 278 -5.11 -14.56 -4.01
N PRO A 279 -4.59 -15.53 -3.24
CA PRO A 279 -5.25 -15.96 -2.01
C PRO A 279 -5.19 -14.84 -0.96
N ALA A 280 -6.07 -14.88 0.03
CA ALA A 280 -6.13 -13.91 1.11
C ALA A 280 -5.93 -14.57 2.48
N ALA A 281 -5.10 -13.94 3.31
CA ALA A 281 -5.04 -14.17 4.74
C ALA A 281 -5.93 -13.12 5.42
N PHE A 282 -7.11 -13.56 5.85
CA PHE A 282 -7.99 -12.75 6.69
C PHE A 282 -7.49 -12.80 8.13
N LEU A 283 -7.35 -11.65 8.76
CA LEU A 283 -6.87 -11.54 10.13
C LEU A 283 -7.92 -10.83 10.99
N ASP A 284 -8.21 -11.34 12.18
CA ASP A 284 -8.74 -10.46 13.22
C ASP A 284 -7.67 -9.44 13.64
N ARG A 285 -8.11 -8.36 14.28
CA ARG A 285 -7.25 -7.26 14.69
C ARG A 285 -6.77 -7.44 16.13
N ASP A 286 -7.70 -7.57 17.06
CA ASP A 286 -7.48 -7.48 18.49
C ASP A 286 -7.13 -8.89 19.03
N GLY A 287 -5.96 -9.06 19.65
CA GLY A 287 -5.44 -10.37 20.06
C GLY A 287 -4.67 -11.12 18.97
N VAL A 288 -4.83 -10.75 17.70
CA VAL A 288 -4.07 -11.32 16.57
C VAL A 288 -2.97 -10.38 16.09
N ILE A 289 -3.30 -9.14 15.70
CA ILE A 289 -2.34 -8.14 15.21
C ILE A 289 -1.85 -7.25 16.36
N ASN A 290 -2.76 -6.67 17.13
CA ASN A 290 -2.44 -5.86 18.30
C ASN A 290 -2.81 -6.57 19.60
N VAL A 291 -2.11 -6.24 20.68
CA VAL A 291 -2.47 -6.66 22.02
C VAL A 291 -3.78 -5.98 22.41
N ASP A 292 -4.78 -6.75 22.85
CA ASP A 292 -6.05 -6.24 23.35
C ASP A 292 -6.01 -6.08 24.88
N ALA A 293 -5.34 -5.02 25.35
CA ALA A 293 -5.09 -4.84 26.79
C ALA A 293 -6.32 -4.40 27.59
N ASP A 294 -7.25 -3.68 26.97
CA ASP A 294 -8.41 -3.06 27.65
C ASP A 294 -9.76 -3.38 26.98
N GLY A 295 -9.79 -4.26 25.97
CA GLY A 295 -11.00 -4.68 25.26
C GLY A 295 -11.52 -3.65 24.25
N TYR A 296 -10.88 -2.49 24.14
CA TYR A 296 -11.31 -1.36 23.31
C TYR A 296 -10.12 -0.63 22.73
N SER A 297 -9.21 -1.33 22.06
CA SER A 297 -8.02 -0.73 21.45
C SER A 297 -8.41 0.29 20.36
N HIS A 298 -8.20 1.59 20.63
CA HIS A 298 -8.52 2.71 19.72
C HIS A 298 -7.51 3.86 19.77
N ARG A 299 -6.50 3.82 20.65
CA ARG A 299 -5.57 4.94 20.87
C ARG A 299 -4.23 4.67 20.19
N PRO A 300 -3.84 5.44 19.16
CA PRO A 300 -2.56 5.26 18.46
C PRO A 300 -1.34 5.18 19.38
N GLU A 301 -1.32 5.98 20.45
CA GLU A 301 -0.19 6.04 21.40
C GLU A 301 -0.06 4.77 22.24
N ARG A 302 -1.13 3.97 22.35
CA ARG A 302 -1.17 2.70 23.07
C ARG A 302 -1.03 1.49 22.17
N LEU A 303 -0.93 1.67 20.85
CA LEU A 303 -0.74 0.55 19.92
C LEU A 303 0.50 -0.26 20.31
N ALA A 304 0.29 -1.54 20.61
CA ALA A 304 1.32 -2.55 20.78
C ALA A 304 0.96 -3.75 19.91
N PHE A 305 1.88 -4.17 19.05
CA PHE A 305 1.69 -5.38 18.26
C PHE A 305 1.83 -6.62 19.13
N THR A 306 1.09 -7.68 18.80
CA THR A 306 1.40 -9.01 19.33
C THR A 306 2.81 -9.43 18.87
N PRO A 307 3.50 -10.27 19.65
CA PRO A 307 4.75 -10.88 19.22
C PRO A 307 4.65 -11.46 17.82
N THR A 308 5.68 -11.18 17.01
CA THR A 308 5.79 -11.64 15.62
C THR A 308 4.73 -11.16 14.62
N ALA A 309 3.73 -10.33 15.00
CA ALA A 309 2.69 -9.83 14.10
C ALA A 309 3.23 -9.22 12.80
N VAL A 310 4.17 -8.28 12.94
CA VAL A 310 4.79 -7.57 11.82
C VAL A 310 5.51 -8.55 10.89
N GLU A 311 6.24 -9.52 11.45
CA GLU A 311 6.96 -10.53 10.66
C GLU A 311 5.98 -11.48 9.96
N GLY A 312 4.93 -11.93 10.63
CA GLY A 312 3.91 -12.79 10.02
C GLY A 312 3.19 -12.10 8.86
N ILE A 313 2.79 -10.84 9.03
CA ILE A 313 2.18 -10.04 7.95
C ILE A 313 3.16 -9.88 6.78
N ARG A 314 4.42 -9.51 7.07
CA ARG A 314 5.47 -9.39 6.04
C ARG A 314 5.65 -10.69 5.24
N GLN A 315 5.65 -11.84 5.90
CA GLN A 315 5.79 -13.13 5.24
C GLN A 315 4.59 -13.46 4.36
N LEU A 316 3.37 -13.14 4.81
CA LEU A 316 2.16 -13.27 4.00
C LEU A 316 2.23 -12.37 2.76
N ASN A 317 2.63 -11.10 2.92
CA ASN A 317 2.83 -10.18 1.80
C ASN A 317 3.84 -10.75 0.79
N LYS A 318 5.00 -11.23 1.26
CA LYS A 318 6.07 -11.82 0.42
C LYS A 318 5.66 -13.14 -0.24
N ALA A 319 4.74 -13.88 0.36
CA ALA A 319 4.15 -15.08 -0.22
C ALA A 319 3.01 -14.78 -1.22
N GLY A 320 2.69 -13.51 -1.46
CA GLY A 320 1.68 -13.09 -2.43
C GLY A 320 0.26 -13.15 -1.92
N PHE A 321 0.04 -13.19 -0.60
CA PHE A 321 -1.31 -13.12 -0.05
C PHE A 321 -1.80 -11.67 0.01
N TYR A 322 -3.09 -11.48 -0.25
CA TYR A 322 -3.80 -10.33 0.27
C TYR A 322 -3.94 -10.46 1.79
N VAL A 323 -3.44 -9.49 2.56
CA VAL A 323 -3.65 -9.42 4.01
C VAL A 323 -4.83 -8.50 4.29
N ILE A 324 -5.95 -9.07 4.72
CA ILE A 324 -7.21 -8.36 4.92
C ILE A 324 -7.61 -8.43 6.39
N VAL A 325 -7.86 -7.29 7.03
CA VAL A 325 -8.34 -7.26 8.40
C VAL A 325 -9.86 -7.28 8.44
N VAL A 326 -10.45 -8.14 9.26
CA VAL A 326 -11.90 -8.23 9.51
C VAL A 326 -12.16 -8.20 11.01
N THR A 327 -12.70 -7.10 11.53
CA THR A 327 -12.75 -6.87 12.99
C THR A 327 -14.10 -6.36 13.52
N ASN A 328 -14.53 -6.89 14.66
CA ASN A 328 -15.71 -6.40 15.38
C ASN A 328 -15.32 -5.19 16.25
N GLN A 329 -15.87 -4.00 15.98
CA GLN A 329 -15.54 -2.76 16.69
C GLN A 329 -16.71 -2.29 17.55
N ALA A 330 -17.14 -3.15 18.48
CA ALA A 330 -18.29 -2.92 19.34
C ALA A 330 -18.16 -1.69 20.26
N GLY A 331 -16.93 -1.22 20.50
CA GLY A 331 -16.70 -0.01 21.30
C GLY A 331 -17.37 1.23 20.71
N ILE A 332 -17.57 1.26 19.39
CA ILE A 332 -18.28 2.34 18.69
C ILE A 332 -19.76 2.33 19.07
N ALA A 333 -20.46 1.19 18.89
CA ALA A 333 -21.85 1.05 19.31
C ALA A 333 -22.06 1.24 20.82
N LYS A 334 -21.05 0.97 21.64
CA LYS A 334 -21.10 1.15 23.10
C LYS A 334 -20.71 2.56 23.57
N GLY A 335 -20.29 3.44 22.66
CA GLY A 335 -19.92 4.82 22.97
C GLY A 335 -18.56 4.98 23.67
N HIS A 336 -17.66 4.01 23.54
CA HIS A 336 -16.31 4.09 24.10
C HIS A 336 -15.34 4.92 23.25
N TYR A 337 -15.53 4.93 21.93
CA TYR A 337 -14.77 5.72 20.95
C TYR A 337 -15.59 5.87 19.66
N THR A 338 -15.16 6.77 18.77
CA THR A 338 -15.84 7.05 17.50
C THR A 338 -15.26 6.24 16.34
N GLU A 339 -15.95 6.19 15.20
CA GLU A 339 -15.37 5.64 13.97
C GLU A 339 -14.08 6.38 13.56
N ALA A 340 -14.00 7.70 13.78
CA ALA A 340 -12.80 8.47 13.48
C ALA A 340 -11.60 7.99 14.31
N ASP A 341 -11.78 7.76 15.62
CA ASP A 341 -10.71 7.23 16.49
C ASP A 341 -10.23 5.86 16.01
N MET A 342 -11.16 5.00 15.55
CA MET A 342 -10.82 3.69 14.99
C MET A 342 -10.04 3.81 13.66
N HIS A 343 -10.44 4.74 12.79
CA HIS A 343 -9.71 5.01 11.55
C HIS A 343 -8.29 5.53 11.82
N ASP A 344 -8.12 6.41 12.80
CA ASP A 344 -6.80 6.90 13.22
C ASP A 344 -5.94 5.75 13.79
N PHE A 345 -6.55 4.85 14.55
CA PHE A 345 -5.87 3.65 15.05
C PHE A 345 -5.43 2.70 13.91
N HIS A 346 -6.29 2.45 12.92
CA HIS A 346 -5.96 1.65 11.74
C HIS A 346 -4.87 2.31 10.90
N ALA A 347 -4.91 3.64 10.74
CA ALA A 347 -3.87 4.38 10.05
C ALA A 347 -2.51 4.24 10.76
N GLU A 348 -2.48 4.27 12.10
CA GLU A 348 -1.26 4.05 12.87
C GLU A 348 -0.74 2.60 12.75
N ILE A 349 -1.62 1.60 12.73
CA ILE A 349 -1.25 0.20 12.43
C ILE A 349 -0.56 0.12 11.06
N GLN A 350 -1.21 0.63 10.02
CA GLN A 350 -0.68 0.62 8.65
C GLN A 350 0.68 1.33 8.58
N ARG A 351 0.79 2.51 9.21
CA ARG A 351 2.03 3.30 9.24
C ARG A 351 3.19 2.53 9.87
N ARG A 352 2.97 1.90 11.04
CA ARG A 352 4.03 1.14 11.72
C ARG A 352 4.38 -0.15 11.00
N LEU A 353 3.43 -0.82 10.35
CA LEU A 353 3.70 -1.99 9.52
C LEU A 353 4.56 -1.60 8.32
N MET A 354 4.17 -0.56 7.58
CA MET A 354 4.86 -0.14 6.37
C MET A 354 6.28 0.36 6.65
N SER A 355 6.50 1.04 7.78
CA SER A 355 7.87 1.40 8.22
C SER A 355 8.78 0.20 8.47
N GLN A 356 8.20 -1.00 8.52
CA GLN A 356 8.86 -2.28 8.71
C GLN A 356 8.58 -3.23 7.54
N ASP A 357 8.44 -2.74 6.30
CA ASP A 357 8.34 -3.62 5.11
C ASP A 357 7.15 -4.61 5.18
N ALA A 358 6.03 -4.21 5.78
CA ALA A 358 4.81 -5.00 5.91
C ALA A 358 3.58 -4.12 5.67
N HIS A 359 2.47 -4.67 5.18
CA HIS A 359 1.26 -3.86 4.98
C HIS A 359 -0.03 -4.69 5.06
N ILE A 360 -1.12 -4.01 5.40
CA ILE A 360 -2.49 -4.52 5.29
C ILE A 360 -3.09 -3.93 4.02
N ASP A 361 -3.71 -4.79 3.21
CA ASP A 361 -4.31 -4.40 1.94
C ASP A 361 -5.67 -3.72 2.11
N ALA A 362 -6.45 -4.15 3.11
CA ALA A 362 -7.71 -3.51 3.46
C ALA A 362 -8.15 -3.79 4.90
N PHE A 363 -8.90 -2.85 5.46
CA PHE A 363 -9.60 -3.01 6.73
C PHE A 363 -11.11 -3.05 6.50
N TYR A 364 -11.75 -4.10 6.97
CA TYR A 364 -13.19 -4.20 7.14
C TYR A 364 -13.50 -4.25 8.62
N HIS A 365 -14.43 -3.43 9.06
CA HIS A 365 -14.83 -3.36 10.46
C HIS A 365 -16.35 -3.30 10.58
N CYS A 366 -16.86 -3.84 11.68
CA CYS A 366 -18.27 -3.75 12.02
C CYS A 366 -18.44 -2.86 13.27
N PRO A 367 -18.99 -1.64 13.14
CA PRO A 367 -19.24 -0.76 14.29
C PRO A 367 -20.48 -1.17 15.09
N TYR A 368 -21.35 -2.02 14.53
CA TYR A 368 -22.66 -2.35 15.07
C TYR A 368 -22.62 -3.36 16.23
N HIS A 369 -23.56 -3.22 17.16
CA HIS A 369 -23.81 -4.17 18.24
C HIS A 369 -25.31 -4.22 18.61
N PRO A 370 -25.95 -5.39 18.78
CA PRO A 370 -27.38 -5.49 19.11
C PRO A 370 -27.77 -4.74 20.39
N GLU A 371 -26.88 -4.75 21.38
CA GLU A 371 -27.03 -4.07 22.67
C GLU A 371 -26.27 -2.72 22.73
N GLY A 372 -25.99 -2.09 21.59
CA GLY A 372 -25.33 -0.79 21.52
C GLY A 372 -26.08 0.31 22.28
N THR A 373 -25.36 1.24 22.89
CA THR A 373 -25.92 2.45 23.53
C THR A 373 -26.05 3.61 22.54
N VAL A 374 -25.23 3.62 21.49
CA VAL A 374 -25.31 4.59 20.39
C VAL A 374 -26.34 4.09 19.37
N GLU A 375 -27.46 4.80 19.28
CA GLU A 375 -28.66 4.35 18.54
C GLU A 375 -28.39 3.99 17.08
N VAL A 376 -27.60 4.80 16.36
CA VAL A 376 -27.29 4.57 14.94
C VAL A 376 -26.47 3.30 14.69
N PHE A 377 -25.83 2.73 15.72
CA PHE A 377 -25.04 1.50 15.64
C PHE A 377 -25.67 0.33 16.42
N ARG A 378 -26.87 0.52 16.98
CA ARG A 378 -27.58 -0.51 17.73
C ARG A 378 -28.35 -1.42 16.77
N GLU A 379 -27.62 -2.36 16.18
CA GLU A 379 -28.18 -3.29 15.19
C GLU A 379 -27.51 -4.68 15.27
N ASP A 380 -28.30 -5.70 14.97
CA ASP A 380 -27.81 -7.04 14.68
C ASP A 380 -27.37 -7.14 13.20
N HIS A 381 -26.15 -6.66 12.91
CA HIS A 381 -25.68 -6.45 11.54
C HIS A 381 -24.94 -7.64 10.91
N ALA A 382 -25.12 -7.87 9.59
CA ALA A 382 -24.53 -8.97 8.82
C ALA A 382 -22.98 -9.00 8.84
N ASP A 383 -22.35 -7.84 8.97
CA ASP A 383 -20.89 -7.72 9.08
C ASP A 383 -20.34 -8.10 10.45
N ARG A 384 -21.18 -8.24 11.48
CA ARG A 384 -20.72 -8.61 12.82
C ARG A 384 -20.43 -10.10 12.92
N LYS A 385 -19.16 -10.49 13.13
CA LYS A 385 -18.80 -11.89 13.42
C LYS A 385 -19.59 -12.37 14.66
N PRO A 386 -20.22 -13.56 14.63
CA PRO A 386 -19.91 -14.72 13.78
C PRO A 386 -20.48 -14.73 12.35
N ARG A 387 -21.22 -13.68 11.92
CA ARG A 387 -21.66 -13.61 10.53
C ARG A 387 -20.49 -13.28 9.58
N PRO A 388 -20.52 -13.79 8.33
CA PRO A 388 -19.40 -13.67 7.39
C PRO A 388 -19.36 -12.34 6.61
N GLY A 389 -20.21 -11.36 6.91
CA GLY A 389 -20.45 -10.19 6.04
C GLY A 389 -19.18 -9.43 5.64
N MET A 390 -18.27 -9.17 6.58
CA MET A 390 -16.99 -8.49 6.26
C MET A 390 -16.12 -9.29 5.29
N ILE A 391 -16.09 -10.61 5.42
CA ILE A 391 -15.33 -11.49 4.53
C ILE A 391 -15.96 -11.49 3.14
N LEU A 392 -17.28 -11.62 3.06
CA LEU A 392 -18.01 -11.63 1.78
C LEU A 392 -17.85 -10.31 1.02
N ARG A 393 -17.85 -9.17 1.73
CA ARG A 393 -17.56 -7.86 1.15
C ARG A 393 -16.14 -7.81 0.59
N ALA A 394 -15.15 -8.28 1.35
CA ALA A 394 -13.78 -8.34 0.87
C ALA A 394 -13.63 -9.20 -0.39
N LEU A 395 -14.30 -10.36 -0.46
CA LEU A 395 -14.32 -11.21 -1.65
C LEU A 395 -14.97 -10.53 -2.87
N ALA A 396 -15.89 -9.59 -2.67
CA ALA A 396 -16.50 -8.82 -3.75
C ALA A 396 -15.61 -7.66 -4.24
N ASP A 397 -14.92 -6.99 -3.30
CA ASP A 397 -14.10 -5.81 -3.58
C ASP A 397 -12.72 -6.18 -4.16
N TRP A 398 -12.19 -7.34 -3.80
CA TRP A 398 -10.84 -7.80 -4.15
C TRP A 398 -10.87 -9.05 -5.04
N PRO A 399 -9.87 -9.20 -5.94
CA PRO A 399 -9.72 -10.38 -6.77
C PRO A 399 -9.12 -11.52 -5.92
N ILE A 400 -9.88 -12.01 -4.95
CA ILE A 400 -9.41 -13.02 -4.00
C ILE A 400 -9.74 -14.40 -4.55
N ARG A 401 -8.73 -15.28 -4.59
CA ARG A 401 -8.92 -16.70 -4.81
C ARG A 401 -9.30 -17.37 -3.49
N THR A 402 -10.51 -17.91 -3.41
CA THR A 402 -11.01 -18.58 -2.20
C THR A 402 -10.18 -19.81 -1.84
N GLU A 403 -9.75 -20.57 -2.84
CA GLU A 403 -8.85 -21.70 -2.63
C GLU A 403 -7.53 -21.18 -2.04
N GLY A 404 -7.15 -21.70 -0.88
CA GLY A 404 -5.95 -21.28 -0.18
C GLY A 404 -6.05 -19.98 0.61
N SER A 405 -7.22 -19.33 0.59
CA SER A 405 -7.53 -18.28 1.56
C SER A 405 -7.91 -18.89 2.90
N PHE A 406 -7.68 -18.17 3.99
CA PHE A 406 -8.00 -18.61 5.36
C PHE A 406 -8.22 -17.40 6.27
N LEU A 407 -8.81 -17.63 7.44
CA LEU A 407 -8.95 -16.63 8.50
C LEU A 407 -8.17 -17.03 9.76
N ILE A 408 -7.39 -16.11 10.33
CA ILE A 408 -6.76 -16.25 11.64
C ILE A 408 -7.51 -15.38 12.65
N GLY A 409 -7.99 -15.98 13.73
CA GLY A 409 -8.75 -15.30 14.79
C GLY A 409 -8.43 -15.84 16.18
N ASP A 410 -8.77 -15.07 17.21
CA ASP A 410 -8.56 -15.42 18.63
C ASP A 410 -9.83 -15.97 19.29
N ARG A 411 -10.99 -15.88 18.63
CA ARG A 411 -12.30 -16.28 19.17
C ARG A 411 -13.02 -17.30 18.30
N SER A 412 -13.96 -18.05 18.90
CA SER A 412 -14.82 -18.97 18.16
C SER A 412 -15.65 -18.27 17.08
N SER A 413 -16.07 -17.02 17.34
CA SER A 413 -16.81 -16.21 16.37
C SER A 413 -16.05 -15.98 15.07
N ASP A 414 -14.72 -16.00 15.12
CA ASP A 414 -13.89 -15.85 13.92
C ASP A 414 -13.95 -17.10 13.05
N LEU A 415 -13.88 -18.28 13.68
CA LEU A 415 -14.00 -19.56 12.99
C LEU A 415 -15.38 -19.75 12.38
N GLU A 416 -16.43 -19.34 13.10
CA GLU A 416 -17.80 -19.39 12.61
C GLU A 416 -17.99 -18.45 11.40
N ALA A 417 -17.41 -17.25 11.43
CA ALA A 417 -17.44 -16.33 10.30
C ALA A 417 -16.67 -16.90 9.09
N ALA A 418 -15.49 -17.48 9.32
CA ALA A 418 -14.72 -18.16 8.28
C ALA A 418 -15.52 -19.30 7.63
N ALA A 419 -16.11 -20.17 8.45
CA ALA A 419 -16.95 -21.26 7.99
C ALA A 419 -18.19 -20.76 7.21
N GLY A 420 -18.83 -19.69 7.68
CA GLY A 420 -19.95 -19.03 6.99
C GLY A 420 -19.57 -18.44 5.63
N ALA A 421 -18.29 -18.13 5.40
CA ALA A 421 -17.75 -17.69 4.12
C ALA A 421 -17.15 -18.82 3.28
N GLY A 422 -17.18 -20.08 3.77
CA GLY A 422 -16.57 -21.22 3.10
C GLY A 422 -15.04 -21.26 3.18
N LEU A 423 -14.44 -20.59 4.16
CA LEU A 423 -12.99 -20.51 4.35
C LEU A 423 -12.55 -21.35 5.57
N PRO A 424 -11.34 -21.95 5.53
CA PRO A 424 -10.68 -22.47 6.71
C PRO A 424 -10.45 -21.37 7.76
N GLY A 425 -10.74 -21.69 9.03
CA GLY A 425 -10.41 -20.84 10.18
C GLY A 425 -9.27 -21.45 11.01
N VAL A 426 -8.33 -20.62 11.43
CA VAL A 426 -7.23 -20.97 12.34
C VAL A 426 -7.42 -20.20 13.64
N LEU A 427 -7.65 -20.94 14.72
CA LEU A 427 -7.76 -20.36 16.06
C LEU A 427 -6.37 -20.24 16.66
N VAL A 428 -5.98 -19.03 17.03
CA VAL A 428 -4.78 -18.81 17.83
C VAL A 428 -5.18 -18.72 19.30
N THR A 429 -4.63 -19.63 20.11
CA THR A 429 -4.85 -19.65 21.55
C THR A 429 -3.51 -19.63 22.27
N SER A 430 -3.18 -18.49 22.85
CA SER A 430 -2.18 -18.34 23.90
C SER A 430 -2.25 -16.89 24.35
N ASP A 431 -1.78 -16.59 25.56
CA ASP A 431 -1.72 -15.22 26.10
C ASP A 431 -0.93 -14.23 25.19
N ILE A 432 -0.31 -14.74 24.11
CA ILE A 432 0.42 -14.08 23.03
C ILE A 432 0.20 -14.88 21.73
N CYS A 433 -0.38 -14.29 20.67
CA CYS A 433 -0.43 -14.88 19.31
C CYS A 433 0.98 -14.92 18.69
N ASP A 434 1.40 -16.05 18.10
CA ASP A 434 2.59 -16.13 17.23
C ASP A 434 2.15 -16.16 15.76
N LEU A 435 1.81 -14.98 15.22
CA LEU A 435 1.29 -14.85 13.87
C LEU A 435 2.28 -15.33 12.80
N LYS A 436 3.58 -15.18 13.06
CA LYS A 436 4.63 -15.68 12.16
C LYS A 436 4.55 -17.20 12.00
N ALA A 437 4.54 -17.96 13.10
CA ALA A 437 4.50 -19.42 13.02
C ALA A 437 3.24 -19.92 12.28
N VAL A 438 2.10 -19.26 12.50
CA VAL A 438 0.85 -19.57 11.79
C VAL A 438 0.97 -19.24 10.30
N ALA A 439 1.49 -18.06 9.96
CA ALA A 439 1.72 -17.66 8.57
C ALA A 439 2.64 -18.65 7.83
N GLU A 440 3.76 -19.04 8.43
CA GLU A 440 4.69 -20.03 7.85
C GLU A 440 4.00 -21.37 7.58
N SER A 441 3.20 -21.84 8.53
CA SER A 441 2.43 -23.08 8.37
C SER A 441 1.42 -22.98 7.21
N GLN A 442 0.68 -21.88 7.11
CA GLN A 442 -0.30 -21.70 6.04
C GLN A 442 0.36 -21.53 4.67
N ILE A 443 1.48 -20.81 4.59
CA ILE A 443 2.27 -20.68 3.36
C ILE A 443 2.77 -22.04 2.88
N LEU A 444 3.24 -22.90 3.80
CA LEU A 444 3.69 -24.25 3.47
C LEU A 444 2.55 -25.13 2.93
N LEU A 445 1.35 -25.03 3.50
CA LEU A 445 0.17 -25.77 3.05
C LEU A 445 -0.27 -25.39 1.62
N GLN A 446 0.10 -24.21 1.12
CA GLN A 446 -0.18 -23.80 -0.26
C GLN A 446 0.85 -24.28 -1.29
N ARG A 447 2.02 -24.75 -0.83
CA ARG A 447 3.12 -25.19 -1.70
C ARG A 447 3.16 -26.70 -1.93
N GLY A 448 2.45 -27.47 -1.11
CA GLY A 448 2.26 -28.92 -1.26
C GLY A 448 0.88 -29.21 -1.84
#